data_AF-A0A254RVN3-F1
#
_entry.id   AF-A0A254RVN3-F1
#
_cell.length_a   1.000
_cell.length_b   1.000
_cell.length_c   1.000
_cell.angle_alpha   90.00
_cell.angle_beta   90.00
_cell.angle_gamma   90.00
#
_symmetry.space_group_name_H-M   'P 1'
#
loop_
_entity.id
_entity.type
_entity.pdbx_description
1 polymer ?
#
loop_
_entity_poly.entity_id
_entity_poly.type
_entity_poly.pdbx_seq_one_letter_code
_entity_poly.pdbx_strand_id
1 'polypeptide(L)' 'METKDVKTPSTMEILNKGMKCLTEHLGVVDAEYFISAVKRENFDYTEWRKTAFNEYKSLKDLLDDAERTLKKEDVG' A
#
# COMPACT_ATOMS: atom_id res chain seq x y z
N MET A 1 -7.42 29.26 -8.79
CA MET A 1 -6.60 28.21 -8.17
C MET A 1 -7.46 26.96 -8.17
N GLU A 2 -7.33 26.12 -9.20
CA GLU A 2 -8.14 24.90 -9.32
C GLU A 2 -7.58 23.85 -8.35
N THR A 3 -8.37 23.53 -7.34
CA THR A 3 -8.11 22.37 -6.48
C THR A 3 -8.33 21.13 -7.34
N LYS A 4 -7.25 20.48 -7.76
CA LYS A 4 -7.34 19.15 -8.38
C LYS A 4 -8.04 18.23 -7.39
N ASP A 5 -9.22 17.73 -7.74
CA ASP A 5 -9.92 16.70 -6.99
C ASP A 5 -8.99 15.50 -6.82
N VAL A 6 -8.43 15.33 -5.62
CA VAL A 6 -7.79 14.07 -5.23
C VAL A 6 -8.90 13.02 -5.19
N LYS A 7 -9.03 12.27 -6.27
CA LYS A 7 -9.94 11.12 -6.32
C LYS A 7 -9.43 10.08 -5.33
N THR A 8 -10.02 10.05 -4.14
CA THR A 8 -9.75 9.00 -3.17
C THR A 8 -10.20 7.67 -3.77
N PRO A 9 -9.31 6.68 -3.98
CA PRO A 9 -9.71 5.40 -4.54
C PRO A 9 -10.69 4.73 -3.59
N SER A 10 -11.73 4.15 -4.17
CA SER A 10 -12.70 3.36 -3.41
C SER A 10 -12.01 2.18 -2.75
N THR A 11 -12.58 1.70 -1.64
CA THR A 11 -12.05 0.51 -0.95
C THR A 11 -11.88 -0.68 -1.90
N MET A 12 -12.82 -0.86 -2.84
CA MET A 12 -12.77 -1.93 -3.83
C MET A 12 -11.57 -1.77 -4.78
N GLU A 13 -11.29 -0.55 -5.25
CA GLU A 13 -10.15 -0.27 -6.12
C GLU A 13 -8.82 -0.55 -5.41
N ILE A 14 -8.69 -0.15 -4.13
CA ILE A 14 -7.48 -0.44 -3.34
C ILE A 14 -7.30 -1.94 -3.15
N LEU A 15 -8.38 -2.66 -2.79
CA LEU A 15 -8.33 -4.10 -2.58
C LEU A 15 -7.92 -4.84 -3.86
N ASN A 16 -8.55 -4.51 -4.99
CA ASN A 16 -8.22 -5.14 -6.28
C ASN A 16 -6.77 -4.88 -6.69
N LYS A 17 -6.27 -3.65 -6.52
CA LYS A 17 -4.87 -3.31 -6.80
C LYS A 17 -3.91 -4.08 -5.90
N GLY A 18 -4.23 -4.20 -4.61
CA GLY A 18 -3.45 -4.97 -3.65
C GLY A 18 -3.40 -6.45 -3.99
N MET A 19 -4.53 -7.06 -4.32
CA MET A 19 -4.61 -8.48 -4.72
C MET A 19 -3.79 -8.75 -5.98
N LYS A 20 -3.92 -7.89 -6.99
CA LYS A 20 -3.14 -7.99 -8.22
C LYS A 20 -1.64 -7.95 -7.92
N CYS A 21 -1.18 -6.95 -7.16
CA CYS A 21 0.21 -6.79 -6.77
C CYS A 21 0.75 -8.04 -6.03
N LEU A 22 -0.01 -8.57 -5.06
CA LEU A 22 0.36 -9.79 -4.33
C LEU A 22 0.54 -10.98 -5.27
N THR A 23 -0.44 -11.23 -6.15
CA THR A 23 -0.38 -12.37 -7.08
C THR A 23 0.72 -12.23 -8.14
N GLU A 24 1.05 -11.02 -8.57
CA GLU A 24 2.13 -10.77 -9.54
C GLU A 24 3.52 -11.01 -8.95
N HIS A 25 3.72 -10.69 -7.67
CA HIS A 25 5.05 -10.77 -7.04
C HIS A 25 5.30 -12.08 -6.29
N LEU A 26 4.25 -12.70 -5.74
CA LEU A 26 4.34 -13.94 -4.97
C LEU A 26 3.85 -15.16 -5.76
N GLY A 27 3.06 -14.95 -6.80
CA GLY A 27 2.27 -16.01 -7.42
C GLY A 27 1.00 -16.32 -6.63
N VAL A 28 0.05 -17.00 -7.27
CA VAL A 28 -1.31 -17.20 -6.74
C VAL A 28 -1.33 -18.02 -5.45
N VAL A 29 -0.52 -19.09 -5.37
CA VAL A 29 -0.51 -20.01 -4.23
C VAL A 29 0.05 -19.33 -2.98
N ASP A 30 1.21 -18.68 -3.10
CA ASP A 30 1.86 -18.01 -1.97
C ASP A 30 1.10 -16.75 -1.53
N ALA A 31 0.46 -16.04 -2.47
CA ALA A 31 -0.42 -14.91 -2.14
C ALA A 31 -1.63 -15.36 -1.28
N GLU A 32 -2.28 -16.47 -1.63
CA GLU A 32 -3.41 -17.00 -0.85
C GLU A 32 -2.96 -17.48 0.54
N TYR A 33 -1.80 -18.13 0.62
CA TYR A 33 -1.22 -18.53 1.90
C TYR A 33 -0.89 -17.32 2.78
N PHE A 34 -0.30 -16.26 2.21
CA PHE A 34 -0.02 -15.01 2.91
C PHE A 34 -1.29 -14.37 3.47
N ILE A 35 -2.34 -14.22 2.66
CA ILE A 35 -3.62 -13.64 3.10
C ILE A 35 -4.24 -14.50 4.20
N SER A 36 -4.21 -15.82 4.05
CA SER A 36 -4.69 -16.76 5.05
C SER A 36 -3.92 -16.63 6.38
N ALA A 37 -2.60 -16.51 6.32
CA ALA A 37 -1.76 -16.31 7.50
C ALA A 37 -2.08 -14.97 8.18
N VAL A 38 -2.13 -13.86 7.43
CA VAL A 38 -2.48 -12.54 7.97
C VAL A 38 -3.85 -12.52 8.65
N LYS A 39 -4.82 -13.29 8.15
CA LYS A 39 -6.20 -13.34 8.69
C LYS A 39 -6.38 -14.32 9.85
N ARG A 40 -5.60 -15.40 9.89
CA ARG A 40 -5.78 -16.52 10.86
C ARG A 40 -4.77 -16.49 11.99
N GLU A 41 -3.51 -16.24 11.67
CA GLU A 41 -2.51 -15.93 12.66
C GLU A 41 -2.82 -14.51 13.15
N ASN A 42 -2.70 -14.24 14.45
CA ASN A 42 -2.87 -12.90 15.00
C ASN A 42 -1.70 -12.01 14.57
N PHE A 43 -1.60 -11.76 13.26
CA PHE A 43 -0.51 -11.04 12.64
C PHE A 43 -0.44 -9.67 13.29
N ASP A 44 0.66 -9.43 14.01
CA ASP A 44 0.84 -8.19 14.75
C ASP A 44 1.14 -7.06 13.77
N TYR A 45 0.07 -6.44 13.29
CA TYR A 45 0.14 -5.27 12.43
C TYR A 45 0.93 -4.13 13.09
N THR A 46 0.91 -4.03 14.42
CA THR A 46 1.61 -2.96 15.15
C THR A 46 3.13 -3.16 15.08
N GLU A 47 3.60 -4.38 15.30
CA GLU A 47 5.02 -4.71 15.19
C GLU A 47 5.51 -4.63 13.74
N TRP A 48 4.78 -5.20 12.79
CA TRP A 48 5.14 -5.10 11.38
C TRP A 48 5.18 -3.64 10.89
N ARG A 49 4.21 -2.81 11.30
CA ARG A 49 4.16 -1.39 10.93
C ARG A 49 5.38 -0.64 11.46
N LYS A 50 5.81 -0.91 12.69
CA LYS A 50 7.02 -0.29 13.26
C LYS A 50 8.22 -0.55 12.35
N THR A 51 8.41 -1.79 11.91
CA THR A 51 9.55 -2.12 11.05
C THR A 51 9.39 -1.63 9.61
N ALA A 52 8.20 -1.72 9.03
CA ALA A 52 7.94 -1.38 7.63
C ALA A 52 8.00 0.13 7.36
N PHE A 53 7.65 0.95 8.36
CA PHE A 53 7.72 2.41 8.25
C PHE A 53 8.87 3.03 9.04
N ASN A 54 9.82 2.23 9.53
CA ASN A 54 11.00 2.76 10.24
C ASN A 54 11.84 3.71 9.38
N GLU A 55 11.73 3.64 8.06
CA GLU A 55 12.38 4.56 7.12
C GLU A 55 11.67 5.93 7.04
N TYR A 56 10.41 6.01 7.48
CA TYR A 56 9.60 7.22 7.51
C TYR A 56 9.48 7.75 8.94
N LYS A 57 10.16 8.87 9.22
CA LYS A 57 10.17 9.49 10.57
C LYS A 57 8.80 9.98 11.03
N SER A 58 7.85 10.15 10.11
CA SER A 58 6.47 10.56 10.38
C SER A 58 5.51 10.17 9.25
N LEU A 59 4.20 10.16 9.56
CA LEU A 59 3.11 10.03 8.57
C LEU A 59 3.16 11.12 7.50
N LYS A 60 3.71 12.29 7.84
CA LYS A 60 3.93 13.40 6.90
C LYS A 60 5.02 13.08 5.89
N ASP A 61 6.12 12.44 6.32
CA ASP A 61 7.19 12.03 5.41
C ASP A 61 6.71 10.97 4.41
N LEU A 62 5.83 10.07 4.85
CA LEU A 62 5.17 9.11 3.97
C LEU A 62 4.24 9.79 2.95
N LEU A 63 3.47 10.79 3.38
CA LEU A 63 2.60 11.55 2.48
C LEU A 63 3.41 12.32 1.44
N ASP A 64 4.49 12.97 1.87
CA ASP A 64 5.40 13.73 1.00
C ASP A 64 6.07 12.82 -0.05
N ASP A 65 6.45 11.59 0.33
CA ASP A 65 7.05 10.61 -0.59
C ASP A 65 6.03 10.03 -1.59
N ALA A 66 4.81 9.74 -1.13
CA ALA A 66 3.71 9.32 -1.99
C ALA A 66 3.36 10.40 -3.03
N GLU A 67 3.27 11.66 -2.62
CA GLU A 67 3.04 12.80 -3.52
C GLU A 67 4.18 12.99 -4.54
N ARG A 68 5.44 12.78 -4.11
CA ARG A 68 6.60 12.85 -4.99
C ARG A 68 6.60 11.76 -6.05
N THR A 69 6.12 10.57 -5.70
CA THR A 69 6.03 9.43 -6.61
C THR A 69 4.93 9.64 -7.65
N LEU A 70 3.76 10.14 -7.23
CA LEU A 70 2.66 10.49 -8.15
C LEU A 70 3.04 11.60 -9.14
N LYS A 71 3.88 12.58 -8.74
CA LYS A 71 4.36 13.65 -9.64
C LYS A 71 5.37 13.17 -10.69
N LYS A 72 5.98 12.00 -10.51
CA LYS A 72 6.94 11.43 -11.50
C LYS A 72 6.24 10.66 -12.60
N GLU A 73 5.04 10.15 -12.37
CA GLU A 73 4.24 9.43 -13.38
C GLU A 73 3.57 10.36 -14.40
N ASP A 74 3.42 11.65 -14.09
CA ASP A 74 2.82 12.68 -14.97
C ASP A 74 3.82 13.33 -15.96
N VAL A 75 5.11 12.96 -15.94
CA VAL A 75 6.17 13.57 -16.78
C VAL A 75 6.84 12.54 -17.72
N GLY A 76 6.26 11.34 -17.85
CA GLY A 76 6.74 10.27 -18.74
C GLY A 76 5.80 10.02 -19.92
#